data_AF-A0A1R7T5S9-F1
#
_entry.id   AF-A0A1R7T5S9-F1
#
_cell.length_a   1.000
_cell.length_b   1.000
_cell.length_c   1.000
_cell.angle_alpha   90.00
_cell.angle_beta   90.00
_cell.angle_gamma   90.00
#
_symmetry.space_group_name_H-M   'P 1'
#
loop_
_entity.id
_entity.type
_entity.pdbx_description
1 polymer ?
#
loop_
_entity_poly.entity_id
_entity_poly.type
_entity_poly.pdbx_seq_one_letter_code
_entity_poly.pdbx_strand_id
1 'polypeptide(L)'
;MKCPGCGFENMPGYSKCFRCGAILSGDQERIDVNPPRMPRWKRPVRAFRRYLRKKVPGGSIEIQNRLPAWLDPSVADTGWFFLSVIPGLGHFIFGRLRQVWLFLCAWVAAVILALVFFGGSLGTFFAVSAAGIHAYIAVSLTAVYRFRGIRERLVLNLVVTFLYLGLYVLILRGGLGIRSMRAADNYPGQNIETGDVLIVTRVFDVDEHIRRGSIVRCRLYHPQRYSNSVVGLGQVTALPGETVSISRKGFIVNGVSLSAEAFPVPGYIHTDTQIEITLQDGVYFVNAPYNLNYVGRRFVQNYIHRMCCISGENILGKARVVWIPFEKTAIINDIDIQGIQ
;
A
#
# COMPACT_ATOMS: atom_id res chain seq x y z
N MET A 1 45.96 -39.42 -33.34
CA MET A 1 46.55 -40.27 -34.40
C MET A 1 47.32 -39.40 -35.38
N LYS A 2 48.62 -39.65 -35.59
CA LYS A 2 49.38 -38.92 -36.62
C LYS A 2 49.03 -39.44 -38.02
N CYS A 3 48.71 -38.53 -38.93
CA CYS A 3 48.46 -38.88 -40.32
C CYS A 3 49.76 -39.37 -40.97
N PRO A 4 49.78 -40.54 -41.63
CA PRO A 4 50.99 -41.05 -42.27
C PRO A 4 51.44 -40.17 -43.45
N GLY A 5 50.52 -39.45 -44.10
CA GLY A 5 50.85 -38.57 -45.22
C GLY A 5 51.48 -37.23 -44.81
N CYS A 6 50.92 -36.55 -43.80
CA CYS A 6 51.34 -35.18 -43.44
C CYS A 6 51.81 -35.00 -41.99
N GLY A 7 51.89 -36.07 -41.21
CA GLY A 7 52.33 -36.04 -39.81
C GLY A 7 51.35 -35.40 -38.81
N PHE A 8 50.22 -34.85 -39.27
CA PHE A 8 49.27 -34.12 -38.44
C PHE A 8 48.56 -35.02 -37.41
N GLU A 9 48.50 -34.60 -36.15
CA GLU A 9 47.78 -35.31 -35.08
C GLU A 9 46.27 -35.05 -35.16
N ASN A 10 45.53 -36.01 -35.72
CA ASN A 10 44.07 -35.99 -35.77
C ASN A 10 43.48 -36.49 -34.46
N MET A 11 42.31 -35.93 -34.10
CA MET A 11 41.47 -36.47 -33.03
C MET A 11 41.02 -37.91 -33.37
N PRO A 12 40.92 -38.81 -32.38
CA PRO A 12 40.43 -40.18 -32.59
C PRO A 12 38.97 -40.17 -33.07
N GLY A 13 38.61 -41.15 -33.92
CA GLY A 13 37.24 -41.31 -34.46
C GLY A 13 37.01 -40.72 -35.87
N TYR A 14 38.01 -40.08 -36.48
CA TYR A 14 37.95 -39.63 -37.87
C TYR A 14 38.57 -40.65 -38.82
N SER A 15 37.86 -40.99 -39.92
CA SER A 15 38.34 -41.92 -40.95
C SER A 15 39.33 -41.30 -41.94
N LYS A 16 39.45 -39.97 -41.95
CA LYS A 16 40.33 -39.21 -42.83
C LYS A 16 41.04 -38.11 -42.07
N CYS A 17 42.25 -37.76 -42.49
CA CYS A 17 42.98 -36.65 -41.92
C CYS A 17 42.29 -35.32 -42.22
N PHE A 18 42.09 -34.48 -41.20
CA PHE A 18 41.47 -33.16 -41.33
C PHE A 18 42.28 -32.22 -42.25
N ARG A 19 43.61 -32.38 -42.28
CA ARG A 19 44.50 -31.49 -43.02
C ARG A 19 44.67 -31.86 -44.48
N CYS A 20 44.96 -33.13 -44.77
CA CYS A 20 45.29 -33.57 -46.14
C CYS A 20 44.28 -34.56 -46.73
N GLY A 21 43.24 -34.95 -46.00
CA GLY A 21 42.22 -35.89 -46.49
C GLY A 21 42.67 -37.35 -46.61
N ALA A 22 43.94 -37.66 -46.32
CA ALA A 22 44.46 -39.02 -46.37
C ALA A 22 43.63 -39.95 -45.46
N ILE A 23 43.27 -41.12 -45.98
CA ILE A 23 42.52 -42.12 -45.24
C ILE A 23 43.41 -42.63 -44.10
N LEU A 24 42.90 -42.53 -42.88
CA LEU A 24 43.59 -43.05 -41.69
C LEU A 24 43.25 -44.53 -41.60
N SER A 25 43.84 -45.32 -42.51
CA SER A 25 43.59 -46.76 -42.65
C SER A 25 44.11 -47.50 -41.43
N GLY A 26 43.20 -47.98 -40.60
CA GLY A 26 43.49 -48.92 -39.53
C GLY A 26 42.18 -49.27 -38.87
N ASP A 27 41.90 -50.56 -38.73
CA ASP A 27 40.77 -51.15 -38.02
C ASP A 27 40.59 -50.53 -36.64
N GLN A 28 39.95 -49.37 -36.58
CA GLN A 28 39.59 -48.75 -35.33
C GLN A 28 38.39 -49.50 -34.82
N GLU A 29 38.65 -50.38 -33.86
CA GLU A 29 37.69 -50.73 -32.82
C GLU A 29 36.95 -49.43 -32.45
N ARG A 30 35.67 -49.36 -32.85
CA ARG A 30 34.86 -48.14 -32.67
C ARG A 30 34.82 -47.89 -31.17
N ILE A 31 35.67 -46.98 -30.69
CA ILE A 31 35.53 -46.43 -29.34
C ILE A 31 34.17 -45.73 -29.37
N ASP A 32 33.16 -46.41 -28.84
CA ASP A 32 31.81 -45.88 -28.71
C ASP A 32 31.84 -44.78 -27.64
N VAL A 33 32.29 -43.59 -28.07
CA VAL A 33 32.22 -42.39 -27.27
C VAL A 33 30.74 -42.05 -27.19
N ASN A 34 30.07 -42.57 -26.16
CA ASN A 34 28.76 -42.11 -25.73
C ASN A 34 28.97 -40.86 -24.87
N PRO A 35 28.97 -39.63 -25.44
CA PRO A 35 29.05 -38.44 -24.60
C PRO A 35 27.88 -38.47 -23.62
N PRO A 36 28.09 -38.15 -22.34
CA PRO A 36 27.02 -38.15 -21.36
C PRO A 36 25.89 -37.24 -21.84
N ARG A 37 24.80 -37.87 -22.32
CA ARG A 37 23.64 -37.14 -22.83
C ARG A 37 22.94 -36.52 -21.64
N MET A 38 22.82 -35.19 -21.67
CA MET A 38 22.11 -34.47 -20.62
C MET A 38 20.67 -35.00 -20.51
N PRO A 39 20.19 -35.33 -19.29
CA PRO A 39 18.82 -35.80 -19.07
C PRO A 39 17.79 -34.82 -19.65
N ARG A 40 16.72 -35.35 -20.26
CA ARG A 40 15.70 -34.54 -20.97
C ARG A 40 15.07 -33.46 -20.07
N TRP A 41 14.92 -33.71 -18.77
CA TRP A 41 14.37 -32.75 -17.81
C TRP A 41 15.25 -31.51 -17.57
N LYS A 42 16.56 -31.57 -17.87
CA LYS A 42 17.47 -30.42 -17.75
C LYS A 42 17.42 -29.48 -18.98
N ARG A 43 16.78 -29.88 -20.09
CA ARG A 43 16.60 -29.01 -21.28
C ARG A 43 15.83 -27.71 -20.97
N PRO A 44 14.63 -27.73 -20.34
CA PRO A 44 13.89 -26.51 -20.03
C PRO A 44 14.67 -25.59 -19.09
N VAL A 45 15.36 -26.14 -18.09
CA VAL A 45 16.20 -25.35 -17.17
C VAL A 45 17.35 -24.65 -17.91
N ARG A 46 18.01 -25.32 -18.86
CA ARG A 46 19.07 -24.71 -19.69
C ARG A 46 18.51 -23.67 -20.66
N ALA A 47 17.34 -23.91 -21.24
CA ALA A 47 16.66 -22.93 -22.11
C ALA A 47 16.30 -21.67 -21.31
N PHE A 48 15.74 -21.83 -20.11
CA PHE A 48 15.45 -20.74 -19.19
C PHE A 48 16.72 -20.01 -18.75
N ARG A 49 17.80 -20.74 -18.37
CA ARG A 49 19.10 -20.13 -18.07
C ARG A 49 19.73 -19.41 -19.26
N ARG A 50 19.58 -19.90 -20.50
CA ARG A 50 20.04 -19.19 -21.71
C ARG A 50 19.19 -17.97 -22.01
N TYR A 51 17.88 -18.07 -21.83
CA TYR A 51 16.96 -16.93 -21.95
C TYR A 51 17.34 -15.86 -20.93
N LEU A 52 17.52 -16.24 -19.66
CA LEU A 52 18.03 -15.38 -18.62
C LEU A 52 19.42 -14.85 -18.97
N ARG A 53 20.38 -15.65 -19.45
CA ARG A 53 21.73 -15.16 -19.81
C ARG A 53 21.76 -14.25 -21.06
N LYS A 54 20.83 -14.45 -22.00
CA LYS A 54 20.60 -13.51 -23.11
C LYS A 54 19.90 -12.22 -22.65
N LYS A 55 19.14 -12.29 -21.55
CA LYS A 55 18.43 -11.16 -20.92
C LYS A 55 19.23 -10.47 -19.80
N VAL A 56 20.22 -11.15 -19.22
CA VAL A 56 21.16 -10.72 -18.18
C VAL A 56 22.49 -10.42 -18.89
N PRO A 57 22.76 -9.16 -19.26
CA PRO A 57 23.95 -8.81 -20.02
C PRO A 57 25.17 -8.73 -19.10
N GLY A 58 25.91 -9.83 -19.02
CA GLY A 58 27.33 -9.77 -18.66
C GLY A 58 28.24 -9.43 -19.84
N GLY A 59 27.69 -9.39 -21.06
CA GLY A 59 28.37 -8.84 -22.24
C GLY A 59 27.96 -7.39 -22.39
N SER A 60 28.93 -6.49 -22.29
CA SER A 60 28.82 -5.05 -22.56
C SER A 60 28.34 -4.80 -23.98
N ILE A 61 27.03 -4.92 -24.22
CA ILE A 61 26.40 -4.13 -25.26
C ILE A 61 26.40 -2.72 -24.69
N GLU A 62 27.49 -2.02 -24.92
CA GLU A 62 27.62 -0.59 -24.76
C GLU A 62 26.65 0.02 -25.77
N ILE A 63 25.37 0.04 -25.40
CA ILE A 63 24.38 0.84 -26.10
C ILE A 63 24.83 2.27 -25.82
N GLN A 64 25.65 2.82 -26.72
CA GLN A 64 25.86 4.25 -26.84
C GLN A 64 24.52 4.88 -27.21
N ASN A 65 23.61 4.93 -26.24
CA ASN A 65 22.49 5.85 -26.27
C ASN A 65 23.13 7.24 -26.16
N ARG A 66 23.58 7.79 -27.29
CA ARG A 66 23.78 9.22 -27.42
C ARG A 66 22.47 9.82 -27.01
N LEU A 67 22.47 10.52 -25.88
CA LEU A 67 21.31 11.26 -25.43
C LEU A 67 20.84 12.13 -26.61
N PRO A 68 19.52 12.28 -26.81
CA PRO A 68 19.02 13.24 -27.77
C PRO A 68 19.72 14.58 -27.56
N ALA A 69 20.17 15.24 -28.62
CA ALA A 69 20.99 16.46 -28.52
C ALA A 69 20.33 17.60 -27.72
N TRP A 70 19.02 17.53 -27.49
CA TRP A 70 18.26 18.49 -26.67
C TRP A 70 18.37 18.24 -25.15
N LEU A 71 18.83 17.06 -24.72
CA LEU A 71 19.18 16.77 -23.33
C LEU A 71 20.62 17.21 -23.09
N ASP A 72 20.80 18.52 -22.97
CA ASP A 72 22.07 19.15 -22.58
C ASP A 72 22.56 18.53 -21.24
N PRO A 73 23.84 18.13 -21.13
CA PRO A 73 24.43 17.66 -19.88
C PRO A 73 24.20 18.59 -18.67
N SER A 74 24.03 19.90 -18.89
CA SER A 74 23.69 20.86 -17.84
C SER A 74 22.24 20.70 -17.32
N VAL A 75 21.30 20.28 -18.17
CA VAL A 75 19.94 19.90 -17.76
C VAL A 75 19.96 18.57 -17.02
N ALA A 76 20.90 17.67 -17.31
CA ALA A 76 21.07 16.43 -16.57
C ALA A 76 21.44 16.66 -15.09
N ASP A 77 22.11 17.77 -14.75
CA ASP A 77 22.53 18.09 -13.39
C ASP A 77 21.38 18.57 -12.48
N THR A 78 20.27 19.07 -13.03
CA THR A 78 19.11 19.54 -12.25
C THR A 78 17.84 18.73 -12.54
N GLY A 79 17.67 18.27 -13.78
CA GLY A 79 16.50 17.52 -14.24
C GLY A 79 16.40 16.10 -13.70
N TRP A 80 17.51 15.52 -13.20
CA TRP A 80 17.49 14.17 -12.62
C TRP A 80 16.55 14.06 -11.43
N PHE A 81 16.36 15.13 -10.65
CA PHE A 81 15.45 15.14 -9.51
C PHE A 81 14.00 14.92 -9.97
N PHE A 82 13.56 15.63 -11.01
CA PHE A 82 12.23 15.46 -11.59
C PHE A 82 12.04 14.08 -12.23
N LEU A 83 13.05 13.58 -12.93
CA LEU A 83 13.03 12.23 -13.50
C LEU A 83 13.01 11.13 -12.41
N SER A 84 13.44 11.46 -11.19
CA SER A 84 13.43 10.52 -10.07
C SER A 84 12.11 10.54 -9.30
N VAL A 85 11.13 11.40 -9.65
CA VAL A 85 9.78 11.32 -9.06
C VAL A 85 9.11 10.00 -9.44
N ILE A 86 9.39 9.50 -10.64
CA ILE A 86 8.97 8.17 -11.11
C ILE A 86 10.16 7.21 -10.95
N PRO A 87 10.04 6.16 -10.11
CA PRO A 87 11.15 5.26 -9.83
C PRO A 87 11.64 4.59 -11.11
N GLY A 88 12.93 4.72 -11.39
CA GLY A 88 13.58 4.09 -12.54
C GLY A 88 13.39 4.80 -13.88
N LEU A 89 12.60 5.88 -13.97
CA LEU A 89 12.39 6.61 -15.23
C LEU A 89 13.71 7.20 -15.76
N GLY A 90 14.51 7.84 -14.90
CA GLY A 90 15.86 8.27 -15.29
C GLY A 90 16.69 7.10 -15.82
N HIS A 91 16.74 5.98 -15.11
CA HIS A 91 17.47 4.78 -15.55
C HIS A 91 16.97 4.25 -16.90
N PHE A 92 15.67 4.33 -17.18
CA PHE A 92 15.11 3.95 -18.47
C PHE A 92 15.59 4.88 -19.59
N ILE A 93 15.51 6.21 -19.39
CA ILE A 93 15.96 7.22 -20.37
C ILE A 93 17.47 7.06 -20.66
N PHE A 94 18.28 6.81 -19.64
CA PHE A 94 19.73 6.60 -19.78
C PHE A 94 20.11 5.17 -20.22
N GLY A 95 19.14 4.29 -20.52
CA GLY A 95 19.41 2.90 -20.95
C GLY A 95 20.02 1.98 -19.88
N ARG A 96 19.99 2.41 -18.61
CA ARG A 96 20.57 1.72 -17.44
C ARG A 96 19.54 0.97 -16.60
N LEU A 97 18.31 0.79 -17.09
CA LEU A 97 17.24 0.11 -16.35
C LEU A 97 17.65 -1.26 -15.81
N ARG A 98 18.51 -1.99 -16.54
CA ARG A 98 19.04 -3.29 -16.13
C ARG A 98 19.92 -3.24 -14.86
N GLN A 99 20.41 -2.08 -14.44
CA GLN A 99 21.15 -1.97 -13.17
C GLN A 99 20.19 -1.94 -11.97
N VAL A 100 18.96 -1.44 -12.18
CA VAL A 100 17.98 -1.22 -11.11
C VAL A 100 16.73 -2.10 -11.22
N TRP A 101 16.61 -2.97 -12.24
CA TRP A 101 15.37 -3.71 -12.50
C TRP A 101 14.91 -4.55 -11.30
N LEU A 102 15.83 -5.21 -10.58
CA LEU A 102 15.51 -5.97 -9.38
C LEU A 102 14.93 -5.06 -8.28
N PHE A 103 15.54 -3.89 -8.08
CA PHE A 103 15.06 -2.88 -7.13
C PHE A 103 13.71 -2.31 -7.57
N LEU A 104 13.50 -2.10 -8.86
CA LEU A 104 12.21 -1.65 -9.39
C LEU A 104 11.12 -2.70 -9.16
N CYS A 105 11.41 -3.99 -9.40
CA CYS A 105 10.48 -5.08 -9.08
C CYS A 105 10.19 -5.16 -7.58
N ALA A 106 11.22 -5.03 -6.73
CA ALA A 106 11.06 -5.00 -5.28
C ALA A 106 10.24 -3.79 -4.81
N TRP A 107 10.44 -2.62 -5.44
CA TRP A 107 9.65 -1.42 -5.20
C TRP A 107 8.18 -1.64 -5.56
N VAL A 108 7.88 -2.16 -6.76
CA VAL A 108 6.51 -2.49 -7.18
C VAL A 108 5.85 -3.46 -6.20
N ALA A 109 6.56 -4.53 -5.82
CA ALA A 109 6.06 -5.50 -4.85
C ALA A 109 5.80 -4.84 -3.48
N ALA A 110 6.70 -3.99 -3.00
CA ALA A 110 6.51 -3.26 -1.75
C ALA A 110 5.32 -2.29 -1.82
N VAL A 111 5.10 -1.59 -2.92
CA VAL A 111 3.92 -0.73 -3.11
C VAL A 111 2.63 -1.55 -3.10
N ILE A 112 2.59 -2.66 -3.84
CA ILE A 112 1.43 -3.56 -3.86
C ILE A 112 1.13 -4.06 -2.45
N LEU A 113 2.14 -4.54 -1.73
CA LEU A 113 1.97 -5.01 -0.34
C LEU A 113 1.58 -3.87 0.60
N ALA A 114 2.09 -2.65 0.42
CA ALA A 114 1.68 -1.49 1.21
C ALA A 114 0.20 -1.15 1.01
N LEU A 115 -0.30 -1.24 -0.23
CA LEU A 115 -1.71 -1.04 -0.58
C LEU A 115 -2.58 -2.18 -0.06
N VAL A 116 -2.12 -3.43 -0.22
CA VAL A 116 -2.81 -4.60 0.31
C VAL A 116 -2.97 -4.48 1.82
N PHE A 117 -1.91 -4.17 2.57
CA PHE A 117 -1.96 -4.03 4.03
C PHE A 117 -2.23 -2.59 4.51
N PHE A 118 -2.91 -1.78 3.69
CA PHE A 118 -3.14 -0.36 3.97
C PHE A 118 -3.83 -0.15 5.33
N GLY A 119 -3.37 0.86 6.09
CA GLY A 119 -3.86 1.16 7.43
C GLY A 119 -3.34 0.25 8.56
N GLY A 120 -2.59 -0.80 8.23
CA GLY A 120 -1.89 -1.65 9.20
C GLY A 120 -0.44 -1.23 9.46
N SER A 121 0.17 -1.86 10.48
CA SER A 121 1.60 -1.76 10.75
C SER A 121 2.43 -2.35 9.60
N LEU A 122 2.00 -3.49 9.05
CA LEU A 122 2.63 -4.12 7.87
C LEU A 122 2.57 -3.21 6.65
N GLY A 123 1.43 -2.58 6.36
CA GLY A 123 1.32 -1.62 5.25
C GLY A 123 2.26 -0.42 5.43
N THR A 124 2.39 0.07 6.67
CA THR A 124 3.35 1.13 7.00
C THR A 124 4.80 0.69 6.76
N PHE A 125 5.15 -0.53 7.19
CA PHE A 125 6.47 -1.10 6.97
C PHE A 125 6.82 -1.20 5.48
N PHE A 126 5.89 -1.72 4.66
CA PHE A 126 6.08 -1.81 3.22
C PHE A 126 6.10 -0.45 2.52
N ALA A 127 5.32 0.53 2.99
CA ALA A 127 5.37 1.90 2.47
C ALA A 127 6.73 2.56 2.72
N VAL A 128 7.27 2.40 3.93
CA VAL A 128 8.62 2.91 4.28
C VAL A 128 9.69 2.20 3.46
N SER A 129 9.57 0.88 3.28
CA SER A 129 10.48 0.10 2.44
C SER A 129 10.40 0.54 0.97
N ALA A 130 9.20 0.79 0.43
CA ALA A 130 9.02 1.32 -0.91
C ALA A 130 9.69 2.70 -1.05
N ALA A 131 9.51 3.61 -0.09
CA ALA A 131 10.19 4.91 -0.10
C ALA A 131 11.72 4.77 -0.06
N GLY A 132 12.25 3.85 0.76
CA GLY A 132 13.69 3.58 0.84
C GLY A 132 14.27 2.98 -0.46
N ILE A 133 13.57 2.02 -1.07
CA ILE A 133 13.97 1.44 -2.36
C ILE A 133 13.89 2.50 -3.47
N HIS A 134 12.86 3.34 -3.45
CA HIS A 134 12.73 4.46 -4.38
C HIS A 134 13.90 5.44 -4.24
N ALA A 135 14.24 5.84 -3.02
CA ALA A 135 15.40 6.68 -2.74
C ALA A 135 16.70 6.05 -3.24
N TYR A 136 16.91 4.74 -3.01
CA TYR A 136 18.06 4.02 -3.52
C TYR A 136 18.14 4.07 -5.06
N ILE A 137 17.02 3.82 -5.75
CA ILE A 137 16.94 3.91 -7.22
C ILE A 137 17.23 5.35 -7.68
N ALA A 138 16.77 6.38 -6.98
CA ALA A 138 17.05 7.77 -7.34
C ALA A 138 18.54 8.10 -7.16
N VAL A 139 19.11 7.73 -6.02
CA VAL A 139 20.51 8.00 -5.66
C VAL A 139 21.49 7.18 -6.52
N SER A 140 21.14 5.96 -6.93
CA SER A 140 22.01 5.14 -7.80
C SER A 140 22.24 5.78 -9.16
N LEU A 141 21.37 6.69 -9.60
CA LEU A 141 21.52 7.41 -10.85
C LEU A 141 22.70 8.40 -10.81
N THR A 142 22.88 9.10 -9.68
CA THR A 142 23.81 10.23 -9.53
C THR A 142 25.02 9.93 -8.65
N ALA A 143 24.84 9.19 -7.57
CA ALA A 143 25.85 9.02 -6.52
C ALA A 143 27.01 8.09 -6.91
N VAL A 144 26.82 7.23 -7.92
CA VAL A 144 27.90 6.37 -8.42
C VAL A 144 29.08 7.18 -8.91
N TYR A 145 28.84 8.39 -9.45
CA TYR A 145 29.88 9.23 -10.04
C TYR A 145 30.40 10.33 -9.11
N ARG A 146 29.54 10.87 -8.24
CA ARG A 146 29.87 12.06 -7.44
C ARG A 146 30.41 11.77 -6.03
N PHE A 147 29.94 10.71 -5.38
CA PHE A 147 30.30 10.40 -4.00
C PHE A 147 31.10 9.11 -3.93
N ARG A 148 32.36 9.20 -3.47
CA ARG A 148 33.25 8.04 -3.34
C ARG A 148 33.11 7.37 -1.97
N GLY A 149 32.69 8.11 -0.93
CA GLY A 149 32.58 7.60 0.44
C GLY A 149 31.29 6.83 0.71
N ILE A 150 31.37 5.71 1.44
CA ILE A 150 30.19 4.95 1.89
C ILE A 150 29.31 5.76 2.85
N ARG A 151 29.93 6.58 3.71
CA ARG A 151 29.25 7.47 4.66
C ARG A 151 28.40 8.53 3.93
N GLU A 152 28.98 9.19 2.93
CA GLU A 152 28.28 10.20 2.12
C GLU A 152 27.07 9.60 1.41
N ARG A 153 27.25 8.41 0.81
CA ARG A 153 26.17 7.67 0.15
C ARG A 153 25.07 7.29 1.13
N LEU A 154 25.41 6.84 2.33
CA LEU A 154 24.44 6.47 3.36
C LEU A 154 23.63 7.69 3.82
N VAL A 155 24.30 8.81 4.11
CA VAL A 155 23.65 10.06 4.53
C VAL A 155 22.73 10.58 3.42
N LEU A 156 23.20 10.62 2.17
CA LEU A 156 22.38 11.06 1.04
C LEU A 156 21.15 10.16 0.85
N ASN A 157 21.32 8.83 0.90
CA ASN A 157 20.18 7.90 0.80
C ASN A 157 19.17 8.13 1.93
N LEU A 158 19.61 8.34 3.15
CA LEU A 158 18.74 8.59 4.30
C LEU A 158 17.96 9.90 4.12
N VAL A 159 18.63 10.99 3.74
CA VAL A 159 17.98 12.29 3.47
C VAL A 159 16.93 12.14 2.37
N VAL A 160 17.30 11.53 1.24
CA VAL A 160 16.39 11.32 0.10
C VAL A 160 15.22 10.41 0.49
N THR A 161 15.45 9.40 1.34
CA THR A 161 14.37 8.55 1.87
C THR A 161 13.36 9.35 2.69
N PHE A 162 13.80 10.23 3.57
CA PHE A 162 12.88 11.10 4.34
C PHE A 162 12.10 12.06 3.44
N LEU A 163 12.73 12.60 2.39
CA LEU A 163 12.04 13.44 1.41
C LEU A 163 10.94 12.66 0.66
N TYR A 164 11.24 11.45 0.17
CA TYR A 164 10.24 10.60 -0.48
C TYR A 164 9.15 10.13 0.48
N LEU A 165 9.48 9.83 1.74
CA LEU A 165 8.49 9.51 2.75
C LEU A 165 7.54 10.69 2.98
N GLY A 166 8.08 11.91 3.08
CA GLY A 166 7.28 13.14 3.14
C GLY A 166 6.37 13.31 1.93
N LEU A 167 6.88 13.07 0.72
CA LEU A 167 6.11 13.12 -0.52
C LEU A 167 4.99 12.06 -0.54
N TYR A 168 5.27 10.82 -0.15
CA TYR A 168 4.27 9.74 -0.10
C TYR A 168 3.16 10.08 0.90
N VAL A 169 3.54 10.58 2.08
CA VAL A 169 2.57 11.04 3.09
C VAL A 169 1.74 12.21 2.57
N LEU A 170 2.35 13.17 1.87
CA LEU A 170 1.66 14.32 1.29
C LEU A 170 0.66 13.90 0.20
N ILE A 171 1.06 13.03 -0.73
CA ILE A 171 0.18 12.52 -1.80
C ILE A 171 -1.00 11.76 -1.20
N LEU A 172 -0.73 10.79 -0.31
CA LEU A 172 -1.77 9.96 0.29
C LEU A 172 -2.72 10.78 1.19
N ARG A 173 -2.19 11.66 2.03
CA ARG A 173 -3.01 12.40 3.01
C ARG A 173 -3.61 13.70 2.48
N GLY A 174 -2.91 14.37 1.58
CA GLY A 174 -3.28 15.69 1.04
C GLY A 174 -4.00 15.60 -0.30
N GLY A 175 -3.49 14.78 -1.23
CA GLY A 175 -4.03 14.69 -2.58
C GLY A 175 -5.30 13.85 -2.67
N LEU A 176 -5.32 12.68 -2.03
CA LEU A 176 -6.45 11.75 -2.14
C LEU A 176 -7.51 11.93 -1.04
N GLY A 177 -7.15 12.59 0.07
CA GLY A 177 -8.05 12.73 1.22
C GLY A 177 -8.43 11.38 1.88
N ILE A 178 -7.74 10.29 1.53
CA ILE A 178 -8.00 8.95 2.05
C ILE A 178 -7.31 8.78 3.40
N ARG A 179 -8.05 8.28 4.38
CA ARG A 179 -7.54 7.91 5.70
C ARG A 179 -7.98 6.50 6.03
N SER A 180 -7.12 5.72 6.65
CA SER A 180 -7.51 4.45 7.28
C SER A 180 -7.80 4.69 8.76
N MET A 181 -8.79 3.98 9.30
CA MET A 181 -9.02 3.96 10.74
C MET A 181 -9.54 2.59 11.17
N ARG A 182 -9.15 2.11 12.35
CA ARG A 182 -9.67 0.84 12.88
C ARG A 182 -10.99 1.05 13.60
N ALA A 183 -11.96 0.20 13.34
CA ALA A 183 -13.20 0.14 14.11
C ALA A 183 -12.87 -0.19 15.58
N ALA A 184 -13.33 0.65 16.49
CA ALA A 184 -13.14 0.46 17.93
C ALA A 184 -14.31 -0.29 18.59
N ASP A 185 -15.38 -0.52 17.84
CA ASP A 185 -16.60 -1.22 18.28
C ASP A 185 -17.20 -1.99 17.09
N ASN A 186 -18.18 -2.83 17.37
CA ASN A 186 -18.92 -3.60 16.38
C ASN A 186 -20.11 -2.78 15.84
N TYR A 187 -20.33 -2.82 14.53
CA TYR A 187 -21.50 -2.26 13.86
C TYR A 187 -22.19 -3.39 13.05
N PRO A 188 -23.05 -4.19 13.70
CA PRO A 188 -23.59 -5.42 13.11
C PRO A 188 -24.39 -5.15 11.84
N GLY A 189 -25.22 -4.09 11.85
CA GLY A 189 -26.03 -3.69 10.68
C GLY A 189 -25.23 -3.34 9.43
N GLN A 190 -23.92 -3.12 9.54
CA GLN A 190 -23.02 -2.86 8.41
C GLN A 190 -21.93 -3.94 8.26
N ASN A 191 -22.05 -5.05 9.00
CA ASN A 191 -21.06 -6.10 9.06
C ASN A 191 -19.64 -5.56 9.34
N ILE A 192 -19.49 -4.70 10.35
CA ILE A 192 -18.19 -4.17 10.78
C ILE A 192 -17.88 -4.73 12.15
N GLU A 193 -16.69 -5.31 12.30
CA GLU A 193 -16.21 -5.86 13.56
C GLU A 193 -15.10 -4.99 14.15
N THR A 194 -14.91 -5.12 15.47
CA THR A 194 -13.83 -4.44 16.18
C THR A 194 -12.49 -4.86 15.62
N GLY A 195 -11.66 -3.89 15.24
CA GLY A 195 -10.34 -4.10 14.66
C GLY A 195 -10.30 -4.02 13.13
N ASP A 196 -11.45 -4.11 12.46
CA ASP A 196 -11.58 -3.93 11.00
C ASP A 196 -10.97 -2.59 10.57
N VAL A 197 -10.21 -2.59 9.47
CA VAL A 197 -9.65 -1.35 8.92
C VAL A 197 -10.67 -0.74 7.97
N LEU A 198 -11.11 0.47 8.27
CA LEU A 198 -12.04 1.23 7.46
C LEU A 198 -11.31 2.26 6.63
N ILE A 199 -11.64 2.33 5.33
CA ILE A 199 -11.19 3.40 4.45
C ILE A 199 -12.20 4.54 4.53
N VAL A 200 -11.72 5.68 5.00
CA VAL A 200 -12.48 6.91 5.21
C VAL A 200 -12.10 7.91 4.14
N THR A 201 -13.08 8.39 3.40
CA THR A 201 -12.93 9.50 2.45
C THR A 201 -13.33 10.80 3.16
N ARG A 202 -12.67 11.90 2.82
CA ARG A 202 -13.01 13.22 3.37
C ARG A 202 -14.36 13.65 2.80
N VAL A 203 -15.25 14.15 3.67
CA VAL A 203 -16.49 14.79 3.23
C VAL A 203 -16.11 16.17 2.71
N PHE A 204 -15.80 16.24 1.42
CA PHE A 204 -15.56 17.50 0.72
C PHE A 204 -16.67 17.84 -0.26
N ASP A 205 -17.44 16.84 -0.68
CA ASP A 205 -18.57 17.07 -1.55
C ASP A 205 -19.69 17.68 -0.73
N VAL A 206 -20.07 18.91 -1.08
CA VAL A 206 -21.24 19.62 -0.54
C VAL A 206 -22.50 18.77 -0.72
N ASP A 207 -22.49 17.87 -1.71
CA ASP A 207 -23.60 16.99 -2.06
C ASP A 207 -23.57 15.65 -1.30
N GLU A 208 -22.50 15.31 -0.57
CA GLU A 208 -22.44 14.06 0.17
C GLU A 208 -23.18 14.18 1.51
N HIS A 209 -24.49 13.94 1.45
CA HIS A 209 -25.36 14.03 2.62
C HIS A 209 -24.99 12.94 3.63
N ILE A 210 -24.68 13.36 4.85
CA ILE A 210 -24.51 12.47 5.99
C ILE A 210 -25.88 11.89 6.33
N ARG A 211 -26.00 10.57 6.25
CA ARG A 211 -27.25 9.86 6.53
C ARG A 211 -27.16 9.20 7.89
N ARG A 212 -28.32 8.88 8.43
CA ARG A 212 -28.44 7.99 9.57
C ARG A 212 -27.82 6.63 9.24
N GLY A 213 -27.13 6.03 10.19
CA GLY A 213 -26.35 4.81 10.01
C GLY A 213 -24.99 5.02 9.34
N SER A 214 -24.67 6.20 8.80
CA SER A 214 -23.34 6.46 8.25
C SER A 214 -22.28 6.33 9.35
N ILE A 215 -21.20 5.63 9.06
CA ILE A 215 -20.01 5.57 9.91
C ILE A 215 -19.12 6.75 9.57
N VAL A 216 -18.93 7.66 10.52
CA VAL A 216 -18.22 8.93 10.32
C VAL A 216 -16.97 9.02 11.18
N ARG A 217 -15.92 9.58 10.59
CA ARG A 217 -14.71 10.00 11.31
C ARG A 217 -14.92 11.42 11.78
N CYS A 218 -14.88 11.66 13.08
CA CYS A 218 -15.16 12.98 13.65
C CYS A 218 -14.21 13.36 14.78
N ARG A 219 -14.16 14.65 15.13
CA ARG A 219 -13.49 15.14 16.34
C ARG A 219 -14.42 14.95 17.52
N LEU A 220 -14.04 14.05 18.42
CA LEU A 220 -14.74 13.73 19.65
C LEU A 220 -14.18 14.57 20.80
N TYR A 221 -15.05 15.06 21.67
CA TYR A 221 -14.64 15.75 22.89
C TYR A 221 -14.18 14.74 23.94
N HIS A 222 -12.96 14.93 24.48
CA HIS A 222 -12.46 14.05 25.53
C HIS A 222 -12.78 14.65 26.92
N PRO A 223 -13.56 13.97 27.76
CA PRO A 223 -14.12 14.54 28.99
C PRO A 223 -13.04 14.96 30.00
N GLN A 224 -11.93 14.22 30.04
CA GLN A 224 -10.81 14.48 30.96
C GLN A 224 -9.78 15.48 30.42
N ARG A 225 -9.85 15.85 29.12
CA ARG A 225 -8.86 16.73 28.48
C ARG A 225 -9.59 17.90 27.84
N TYR A 226 -9.89 18.91 28.65
CA TYR A 226 -10.68 20.09 28.29
C TYR A 226 -10.25 20.81 26.99
N SER A 227 -9.02 20.61 26.51
CA SER A 227 -8.52 21.24 25.28
C SER A 227 -8.19 20.27 24.13
N ASN A 228 -8.26 18.95 24.34
CA ASN A 228 -7.81 17.99 23.32
C ASN A 228 -8.98 17.20 22.76
N SER A 229 -9.45 17.58 21.57
CA SER A 229 -10.31 16.71 20.77
C SER A 229 -9.53 15.48 20.32
N VAL A 230 -10.13 14.30 20.44
CA VAL A 230 -9.58 13.05 19.90
C VAL A 230 -10.33 12.75 18.60
N VAL A 231 -9.63 12.25 17.58
CA VAL A 231 -10.31 11.81 16.36
C VAL A 231 -10.80 10.38 16.55
N GLY A 232 -12.11 10.17 16.41
CA GLY A 232 -12.78 8.90 16.59
C GLY A 232 -13.63 8.49 15.38
N LEU A 233 -14.13 7.25 15.41
CA LEU A 233 -15.22 6.78 14.56
C LEU A 233 -16.48 6.73 15.41
N GLY A 234 -17.61 7.02 14.78
CA GLY A 234 -18.91 6.75 15.36
C GLY A 234 -19.97 6.60 14.27
N GLN A 235 -21.13 6.11 14.67
CA GLN A 235 -22.28 5.92 13.80
C GLN A 235 -23.27 7.07 14.01
N VAL A 236 -23.74 7.68 12.93
CA VAL A 236 -24.77 8.73 13.01
C VAL A 236 -26.11 8.09 13.36
N THR A 237 -26.67 8.40 14.52
CA THR A 237 -27.94 7.82 15.00
C THR A 237 -29.12 8.75 14.77
N ALA A 238 -28.90 10.06 14.83
CA ALA A 238 -29.89 11.10 14.56
C ALA A 238 -29.27 12.29 13.82
N LEU A 239 -30.10 12.93 12.99
CA LEU A 239 -29.78 14.04 12.09
C LEU A 239 -30.18 15.39 12.72
N PRO A 240 -29.69 16.52 12.17
CA PRO A 240 -30.07 17.84 12.64
C PRO A 240 -31.59 18.05 12.72
N GLY A 241 -32.05 18.71 13.79
CA GLY A 241 -33.48 18.96 14.05
C GLY A 241 -34.25 17.80 14.69
N GLU A 242 -33.68 16.59 14.74
CA GLU A 242 -34.34 15.44 15.34
C GLU A 242 -34.20 15.41 16.87
N THR A 243 -35.16 14.76 17.53
CA THR A 243 -35.08 14.46 18.96
C THR A 243 -34.73 13.00 19.17
N VAL A 244 -33.60 12.75 19.83
CA VAL A 244 -33.13 11.41 20.18
C VAL A 244 -33.34 11.15 21.67
N SER A 245 -34.03 10.06 21.95
CA SER A 245 -34.20 9.48 23.27
C SER A 245 -33.36 8.22 23.40
N ILE A 246 -32.54 8.18 24.43
CA ILE A 246 -31.55 7.13 24.67
C ILE A 246 -31.98 6.35 25.91
N SER A 247 -31.99 5.03 25.79
CA SER A 247 -32.23 4.13 26.91
C SER A 247 -31.35 2.89 26.78
N ARG A 248 -31.30 2.06 27.83
CA ARG A 248 -30.65 0.75 27.78
C ARG A 248 -31.21 -0.17 26.69
N LYS A 249 -32.46 0.04 26.27
CA LYS A 249 -33.14 -0.81 25.27
C LYS A 249 -32.81 -0.43 23.82
N GLY A 250 -32.26 0.76 23.59
CA GLY A 250 -32.07 1.27 22.24
C GLY A 250 -32.19 2.79 22.14
N PHE A 251 -32.14 3.25 20.90
CA PHE A 251 -32.38 4.64 20.53
C PHE A 251 -33.80 4.78 20.00
N ILE A 252 -34.49 5.85 20.39
CA ILE A 252 -35.77 6.27 19.84
C ILE A 252 -35.54 7.64 19.23
N VAL A 253 -35.89 7.84 17.96
CA VAL A 253 -35.69 9.12 17.29
C VAL A 253 -37.00 9.60 16.69
N ASN A 254 -37.42 10.80 17.07
CA ASN A 254 -38.75 11.35 16.72
C ASN A 254 -39.89 10.35 17.03
N GLY A 255 -39.78 9.63 18.15
CA GLY A 255 -40.75 8.60 18.57
C GLY A 255 -40.59 7.24 17.90
N VAL A 256 -39.70 7.08 16.90
CA VAL A 256 -39.47 5.81 16.21
C VAL A 256 -38.30 5.06 16.84
N SER A 257 -38.55 3.84 17.32
CA SER A 257 -37.49 2.98 17.87
C SER A 257 -36.57 2.48 16.77
N LEU A 258 -35.27 2.69 16.91
CA LEU A 258 -34.26 2.11 16.04
C LEU A 258 -33.94 0.68 16.47
N SER A 259 -33.63 -0.19 15.50
CA SER A 259 -33.21 -1.56 15.79
C SER A 259 -31.86 -1.57 16.50
N ALA A 260 -31.77 -2.30 17.62
CA ALA A 260 -30.52 -2.47 18.38
C ALA A 260 -29.43 -3.23 17.59
N GLU A 261 -29.82 -4.04 16.59
CA GLU A 261 -28.86 -4.73 15.71
C GLU A 261 -28.18 -3.76 14.75
N ALA A 262 -28.94 -2.78 14.25
CA ALA A 262 -28.42 -1.75 13.34
C ALA A 262 -27.72 -0.61 14.08
N PHE A 263 -28.21 -0.28 15.28
CA PHE A 263 -27.75 0.82 16.13
C PHE A 263 -27.45 0.31 17.53
N PRO A 264 -26.30 -0.36 17.74
CA PRO A 264 -25.94 -0.91 19.03
C PRO A 264 -25.76 0.22 20.06
N VAL A 265 -26.36 0.05 21.23
CA VAL A 265 -26.18 0.96 22.36
C VAL A 265 -24.81 0.66 22.99
N PRO A 266 -23.91 1.65 23.11
CA PRO A 266 -22.62 1.42 23.73
C PRO A 266 -22.75 0.98 25.18
N GLY A 267 -21.83 0.12 25.61
CA GLY A 267 -21.79 -0.36 26.98
C GLY A 267 -21.86 0.76 28.02
N TYR A 268 -21.21 1.90 27.81
CA TYR A 268 -21.20 2.99 28.80
C TYR A 268 -22.58 3.61 29.09
N ILE A 269 -23.60 3.36 28.26
CA ILE A 269 -24.97 3.81 28.47
C ILE A 269 -25.71 2.76 29.33
N HIS A 270 -25.37 2.74 30.62
CA HIS A 270 -25.96 1.83 31.61
C HIS A 270 -27.08 2.47 32.44
N THR A 271 -27.67 3.57 31.96
CA THR A 271 -28.65 4.31 32.74
C THR A 271 -30.06 3.79 32.49
N ASP A 272 -30.78 3.45 33.56
CA ASP A 272 -32.22 3.17 33.50
C ASP A 272 -33.03 4.47 33.23
N THR A 273 -32.41 5.64 33.41
CA THR A 273 -32.98 6.93 33.05
C THR A 273 -32.93 7.13 31.55
N GLN A 274 -34.10 7.42 30.97
CA GLN A 274 -34.24 7.88 29.59
C GLN A 274 -33.66 9.29 29.48
N ILE A 275 -32.76 9.49 28.52
CA ILE A 275 -32.16 10.79 28.23
C ILE A 275 -32.71 11.25 26.89
N GLU A 276 -33.35 12.41 26.87
CA GLU A 276 -33.89 13.02 25.66
C GLU A 276 -33.05 14.25 25.27
N ILE A 277 -32.69 14.33 23.99
CA ILE A 277 -31.85 15.39 23.42
C ILE A 277 -32.46 15.82 22.09
N THR A 278 -32.84 17.08 21.98
CA THR A 278 -33.24 17.71 20.71
C THR A 278 -32.01 18.33 20.05
N LEU A 279 -31.72 17.92 18.82
CA LEU A 279 -30.56 18.36 18.07
C LEU A 279 -30.83 19.69 17.37
N GLN A 280 -29.85 20.60 17.44
CA GLN A 280 -29.87 21.86 16.72
C GLN A 280 -29.55 21.66 15.24
N ASP A 281 -29.82 22.67 14.41
CA ASP A 281 -29.42 22.69 13.01
C ASP A 281 -27.91 22.51 12.84
N GLY A 282 -27.52 21.65 11.89
CA GLY A 282 -26.13 21.28 11.65
C GLY A 282 -25.47 20.39 12.73
N VAL A 283 -26.20 19.96 13.77
CA VAL A 283 -25.69 19.07 14.83
C VAL A 283 -26.23 17.66 14.65
N TYR A 284 -25.33 16.68 14.63
CA TYR A 284 -25.66 15.26 14.51
C TYR A 284 -25.51 14.57 15.86
N PHE A 285 -26.33 13.56 16.14
CA PHE A 285 -26.02 12.63 17.22
C PHE A 285 -25.18 11.47 16.67
N VAL A 286 -23.91 11.45 17.05
CA VAL A 286 -22.95 10.41 16.66
C VAL A 286 -22.67 9.50 17.85
N ASN A 287 -23.11 8.25 17.72
CA ASN A 287 -22.83 7.18 18.67
C ASN A 287 -21.40 6.67 18.49
N ALA A 288 -20.53 6.94 19.46
CA ALA A 288 -19.12 6.57 19.41
C ALA A 288 -18.71 5.82 20.69
N PRO A 289 -17.77 4.86 20.62
CA PRO A 289 -17.32 4.14 21.80
C PRO A 289 -16.49 5.06 22.70
N TYR A 290 -16.93 5.23 23.95
CA TYR A 290 -16.23 5.99 24.98
C TYR A 290 -15.89 5.12 26.18
N ASN A 291 -14.70 5.33 26.73
CA ASN A 291 -14.34 4.76 28.02
C ASN A 291 -14.74 5.74 29.13
N LEU A 292 -15.94 5.54 29.70
CA LEU A 292 -16.47 6.37 30.79
C LEU A 292 -16.24 5.76 32.18
N ASN A 293 -15.28 4.83 32.35
CA ASN A 293 -15.05 4.14 33.63
C ASN A 293 -14.79 5.07 34.83
N TYR A 294 -14.47 6.33 34.60
CA TYR A 294 -14.15 7.33 35.64
C TYR A 294 -15.22 8.39 35.86
N VAL A 295 -16.35 8.34 35.15
CA VAL A 295 -17.37 9.37 35.21
C VAL A 295 -18.51 8.93 36.14
N GLY A 296 -18.73 9.68 37.22
CA GLY A 296 -19.85 9.43 38.14
C GLY A 296 -21.21 9.54 37.43
N ARG A 297 -22.16 8.66 37.80
CA ARG A 297 -23.50 8.56 37.19
C ARG A 297 -24.25 9.89 37.05
N ARG A 298 -24.07 10.82 37.99
CA ARG A 298 -24.74 12.13 38.01
C ARG A 298 -24.40 13.04 36.82
N PHE A 299 -23.29 12.80 36.12
CA PHE A 299 -22.85 13.66 35.02
C PHE A 299 -23.05 13.04 33.64
N VAL A 300 -23.54 11.79 33.57
CA VAL A 300 -23.62 11.02 32.31
C VAL A 300 -24.41 11.77 31.24
N GLN A 301 -25.53 12.41 31.59
CA GLN A 301 -26.32 13.19 30.63
C GLN A 301 -25.53 14.34 30.00
N ASN A 302 -24.82 15.13 30.81
CA ASN A 302 -24.00 16.25 30.32
C ASN A 302 -22.85 15.75 29.44
N TYR A 303 -22.28 14.58 29.76
CA TYR A 303 -21.24 13.98 28.94
C TYR A 303 -21.77 13.44 27.62
N ILE A 304 -22.89 12.72 27.62
CA ILE A 304 -23.54 12.24 26.40
C ILE A 304 -23.87 13.42 25.48
N HIS A 305 -24.46 14.49 26.01
CA HIS A 305 -24.74 15.68 25.20
C HIS A 305 -23.47 16.27 24.59
N ARG A 306 -22.40 16.46 25.37
CA ARG A 306 -21.14 17.05 24.85
C ARG A 306 -20.36 16.14 23.90
N MET A 307 -20.46 14.84 24.08
CA MET A 307 -19.62 13.86 23.40
C MET A 307 -20.31 13.27 22.17
N CYS A 308 -21.64 13.14 22.19
CA CYS A 308 -22.40 12.56 21.08
C CYS A 308 -23.04 13.62 20.17
N CYS A 309 -23.28 14.85 20.63
CA CYS A 309 -23.76 15.92 19.76
C CYS A 309 -22.58 16.56 19.02
N ILE A 310 -22.37 16.18 17.77
CA ILE A 310 -21.23 16.59 16.95
C ILE A 310 -21.72 17.56 15.85
N SER A 311 -21.18 18.78 15.85
CA SER A 311 -21.35 19.73 14.74
C SER A 311 -20.84 19.12 13.42
N GLY A 312 -21.56 19.35 12.32
CA GLY A 312 -21.18 18.87 10.99
C GLY A 312 -19.75 19.24 10.59
N GLU A 313 -19.24 20.41 11.03
CA GLU A 313 -17.86 20.86 10.78
C GLU A 313 -16.79 19.97 11.46
N ASN A 314 -17.19 19.22 12.48
CA ASN A 314 -16.34 18.27 13.20
C ASN A 314 -16.39 16.87 12.60
N ILE A 315 -17.22 16.64 11.59
CA ILE A 315 -17.22 15.42 10.79
C ILE A 315 -16.17 15.56 9.69
N LEU A 316 -15.10 14.79 9.81
CA LEU A 316 -13.90 14.87 8.97
C LEU A 316 -13.96 13.96 7.74
N GLY A 317 -14.87 12.99 7.72
CA GLY A 317 -14.91 11.95 6.70
C GLY A 317 -15.99 10.91 6.96
N LYS A 318 -16.33 10.14 5.92
CA LYS A 318 -17.26 9.01 5.99
C LYS A 318 -16.51 7.72 5.62
N ALA A 319 -16.72 6.66 6.38
CA ALA A 319 -16.18 5.35 6.05
C ALA A 319 -16.96 4.76 4.88
N ARG A 320 -16.23 4.26 3.87
CA ARG A 320 -16.82 3.75 2.62
C ARG A 320 -16.54 2.28 2.38
N VAL A 321 -15.43 1.77 2.90
CA VAL A 321 -14.98 0.39 2.64
C VAL A 321 -14.44 -0.21 3.92
N VAL A 322 -14.87 -1.43 4.23
CA VAL A 322 -14.18 -2.34 5.17
C VAL A 322 -13.08 -3.04 4.40
N TRP A 323 -11.85 -2.98 4.89
CA TRP A 323 -10.65 -3.50 4.23
C TRP A 323 -9.85 -4.39 5.18
N ILE A 324 -10.03 -5.71 5.07
CA ILE A 324 -9.17 -6.70 5.71
C ILE A 324 -8.56 -7.55 4.60
N PRO A 325 -7.24 -7.52 4.43
CA PRO A 325 -6.59 -8.19 3.31
C PRO A 325 -6.91 -9.68 3.33
N PHE A 326 -7.35 -10.22 2.19
CA PHE A 326 -7.67 -11.65 1.97
C PHE A 326 -8.84 -12.23 2.77
N GLU A 327 -9.42 -11.50 3.72
CA GLU A 327 -10.53 -11.99 4.54
C GLU A 327 -11.85 -11.30 4.20
N LYS A 328 -11.85 -9.96 4.16
CA LYS A 328 -13.09 -9.17 4.10
C LYS A 328 -12.88 -7.88 3.34
N THR A 329 -13.58 -7.70 2.24
CA THR A 329 -13.65 -6.42 1.53
C THR A 329 -15.10 -6.14 1.17
N ALA A 330 -15.66 -5.09 1.75
CA ALA A 330 -17.07 -4.76 1.57
C ALA A 330 -17.25 -3.24 1.47
N ILE A 331 -18.13 -2.81 0.57
CA ILE A 331 -18.59 -1.41 0.52
C ILE A 331 -19.57 -1.23 1.67
N ILE A 332 -19.37 -0.18 2.47
CA ILE A 332 -20.25 0.19 3.56
C ILE A 332 -21.42 0.95 2.95
N ASN A 333 -22.57 0.28 2.89
CA ASN A 333 -23.81 0.91 2.51
C ASN A 333 -24.38 1.68 3.71
N ASP A 334 -25.05 2.79 3.42
CA ASP A 334 -25.87 3.46 4.42
C ASP A 334 -27.05 2.55 4.78
N ILE A 335 -27.43 2.57 6.05
CA ILE A 335 -28.59 1.82 6.53
C ILE A 335 -29.83 2.60 6.07
N ASP A 336 -30.53 2.06 5.07
CA ASP A 336 -31.80 2.63 4.62
C ASP A 336 -32.91 2.26 5.62
N ILE A 337 -33.26 3.21 6.48
CA ILE A 337 -34.38 3.03 7.41
C ILE A 337 -35.64 3.48 6.68
N GLN A 338 -36.28 2.55 5.98
CA GLN A 338 -37.58 2.79 5.37
C GLN A 338 -38.60 3.17 6.45
N GLY A 339 -39.24 4.34 6.31
CA GLY A 339 -40.35 4.76 7.17
C GLY A 339 -40.08 5.90 8.15
N ILE A 340 -38.93 6.57 8.09
CA ILE A 340 -38.65 7.81 8.83
C ILE A 340 -38.33 8.90 7.80
N GLN A 341 -39.37 9.58 7.29
CA GLN A 341 -39.23 10.80 6.48
C GLN A 341 -39.50 12.03 7.33
#